data_AF-A0A7S2HTN1-F1
#
_entry.id   AF-A0A7S2HTN1-F1
#
_cell.length_a   1.000
_cell.length_b   1.000
_cell.length_c   1.000
_cell.angle_alpha   90.00
_cell.angle_beta   90.00
_cell.angle_gamma   90.00
#
_symmetry.space_group_name_H-M   'P 1'
#
loop_
_entity.id
_entity.type
_entity.pdbx_description
1 polymer ?
#
loop_
_entity_poly.entity_id
_entity_poly.type
_entity_poly.pdbx_seq_one_letter_code
_entity_poly.pdbx_strand_id
1 'polypeptide(L)'
;PAIFIVMDDCSYSKDVVKSKAMRQIAMNGRHLNIHLNFACQSLMDLPPWLRANIDYLICTADKIITNKTKLWKHCFGLFPKYEEFSLTFDACTQCFACIVLDNTIRSQN
;
A
#
# COMPACT_ATOMS: atom_id res chain seq x y z
N PRO A 1 24.36 -5.71 5.58
CA PRO A 1 23.50 -5.14 6.64
C PRO A 1 22.13 -4.81 6.02
N ALA A 2 21.04 -5.21 6.67
CA ALA A 2 19.68 -4.90 6.20
C ALA A 2 19.10 -3.80 7.09
N ILE A 3 18.40 -2.83 6.49
CA ILE A 3 17.77 -1.72 7.20
C ILE A 3 16.26 -1.88 7.06
N PHE A 4 15.54 -1.74 8.17
CA PHE A 4 14.09 -1.74 8.20
C PHE A 4 13.59 -0.39 8.69
N ILE A 5 12.89 0.34 7.84
CA ILE A 5 12.39 1.68 8.11
C ILE A 5 10.88 1.58 8.28
N VAL A 6 10.37 2.02 9.44
CA VAL A 6 8.93 2.17 9.70
C VAL A 6 8.60 3.64 9.74
N MET A 7 7.57 4.04 9.00
CA MET A 7 7.02 5.38 9.01
C MET A 7 5.57 5.33 9.40
N ASP A 8 5.29 5.86 10.58
CA ASP A 8 3.94 6.06 11.09
C ASP A 8 3.54 7.52 10.94
N ASP A 9 2.35 7.76 10.40
CA ASP A 9 1.73 9.08 10.16
C ASP A 9 2.59 10.11 9.39
N CYS A 10 3.61 9.64 8.66
CA CYS A 10 4.53 10.50 7.91
C CYS A 10 3.90 11.09 6.64
N SER A 11 2.70 10.64 6.26
CA SER A 11 1.96 11.13 5.09
C SER A 11 1.35 12.51 5.30
N TYR A 12 1.26 13.00 6.54
CA TYR A 12 0.81 14.35 6.85
C TYR A 12 1.75 15.42 6.25
N SER A 13 3.06 15.22 6.33
CA SER A 13 4.06 16.10 5.71
C SER A 13 4.40 15.62 4.31
N LYS A 14 3.71 16.20 3.31
CA LYS A 14 3.92 15.88 1.89
C LYS A 14 5.37 16.08 1.43
N ASP A 15 6.13 16.93 2.10
CA ASP A 15 7.53 17.22 1.77
C ASP A 15 8.45 16.04 2.08
N VAL A 16 8.18 15.30 3.17
CA VAL A 16 8.94 14.10 3.53
C VAL A 16 8.71 13.00 2.50
N VAL A 17 7.45 12.74 2.16
CA VAL A 17 7.06 11.70 1.19
C VAL A 17 7.58 12.03 -0.22
N LYS A 18 7.61 13.32 -0.59
CA LYS A 18 8.10 13.77 -1.90
C LYS A 18 9.61 14.04 -1.95
N SER A 19 10.32 13.86 -0.84
CA SER A 19 11.75 14.14 -0.77
C SER A 19 12.56 13.27 -1.73
N LYS A 20 13.71 13.79 -2.18
CA LYS A 20 14.65 13.02 -3.01
C LYS A 20 15.10 11.73 -2.32
N ALA A 21 15.30 11.78 -1.00
CA ALA A 21 15.68 10.62 -0.19
C ALA A 21 14.59 9.54 -0.21
N MET A 22 13.32 9.91 0.00
CA MET A 22 12.21 8.96 -0.05
C MET A 22 12.09 8.28 -1.41
N ARG A 23 12.23 9.05 -2.50
CA ARG A 23 12.22 8.52 -3.85
C ARG A 23 13.35 7.52 -4.10
N GLN A 24 14.56 7.80 -3.61
CA GLN A 24 15.71 6.90 -3.71
C GLN A 24 15.46 5.59 -2.93
N ILE A 25 14.95 5.68 -1.69
CA ILE A 25 14.64 4.50 -0.88
C ILE A 25 13.56 3.65 -1.54
N ALA A 26 12.47 4.26 -2.03
CA ALA A 26 11.37 3.52 -2.64
C ALA A 26 11.75 2.85 -3.96
N MET A 27 12.55 3.51 -4.81
CA MET A 27 12.93 2.96 -6.12
C MET A 27 14.09 1.98 -6.03
N ASN A 28 15.02 2.17 -5.09
CA ASN A 28 16.27 1.39 -5.00
C ASN A 28 16.38 0.56 -3.71
N GLY A 29 15.36 0.55 -2.85
CA GLY A 29 15.40 -0.08 -1.53
C GLY A 29 15.78 -1.56 -1.58
N ARG A 30 15.24 -2.32 -2.55
CA ARG A 30 15.59 -3.73 -2.74
C ARG A 30 17.09 -3.92 -3.04
N HIS A 31 17.68 -3.07 -3.88
CA HIS A 31 19.12 -3.11 -4.19
C HIS A 31 19.99 -2.74 -2.98
N LEU A 32 19.49 -1.81 -2.16
CA LEU A 32 20.19 -1.31 -0.96
C LEU A 32 19.93 -2.16 0.30
N ASN A 33 19.17 -3.26 0.19
CA ASN A 33 18.68 -4.06 1.33
C ASN A 33 17.94 -3.21 2.38
N ILE A 34 17.13 -2.25 1.92
CA ILE A 34 16.26 -1.41 2.73
C ILE A 34 14.81 -1.85 2.52
N HIS A 35 14.17 -2.28 3.60
CA HIS A 35 12.74 -2.52 3.64
C HIS A 35 12.03 -1.28 4.20
N LEU A 36 10.98 -0.85 3.50
CA LEU A 36 10.21 0.35 3.84
C LEU A 36 8.78 -0.04 4.19
N ASN A 37 8.38 0.22 5.43
CA ASN A 37 7.02 0.02 5.92
C ASN A 37 6.35 1.38 6.17
N PHE A 38 5.22 1.61 5.51
CA PHE A 38 4.42 2.83 5.67
C PHE A 38 3.09 2.47 6.33
N ALA A 39 2.81 3.08 7.47
CA ALA A 39 1.48 3.15 8.05
C ALA A 39 0.87 4.51 7.70
N CYS A 40 -0.23 4.49 6.94
CA CYS A 40 -0.94 5.70 6.50
C CYS A 40 -2.45 5.51 6.60
N GLN A 41 -3.17 6.62 6.79
CA GLN A 41 -4.62 6.62 6.91
C GLN A 41 -5.32 6.44 5.56
N SER A 42 -4.74 6.98 4.48
CA SER A 42 -5.29 6.85 3.13
C SER A 42 -4.21 6.53 2.12
N LEU A 43 -4.51 5.57 1.25
CA LEU A 43 -3.67 5.24 0.08
C LEU A 43 -3.42 6.48 -0.79
N MET A 44 -4.36 7.44 -0.83
CA MET A 44 -4.25 8.64 -1.66
C MET A 44 -3.22 9.64 -1.16
N ASP A 45 -2.75 9.49 0.07
CA ASP A 45 -1.68 10.34 0.60
C ASP A 45 -0.32 9.94 0.00
N LEU A 46 -0.22 8.72 -0.53
CA LEU A 46 0.96 8.24 -1.24
C LEU A 46 0.95 8.69 -2.70
N PRO A 47 2.05 9.31 -3.18
CA PRO A 47 2.13 9.72 -4.57
C PRO A 47 2.11 8.50 -5.52
N PRO A 48 1.64 8.67 -6.77
CA PRO A 48 1.49 7.55 -7.71
C PRO A 48 2.76 6.71 -7.89
N TRP A 49 3.93 7.35 -7.95
CA TRP A 49 5.21 6.65 -8.09
C TRP A 49 5.54 5.77 -6.90
N LEU A 50 5.13 6.13 -5.68
CA LEU A 50 5.34 5.30 -4.49
C LEU A 50 4.37 4.12 -4.50
N ARG A 51 3.10 4.37 -4.88
CA ARG A 51 2.07 3.32 -5.00
C ARG A 51 2.43 2.23 -6.00
N ALA A 52 3.06 2.61 -7.11
CA ALA A 52 3.51 1.66 -8.13
C ALA A 52 4.66 0.74 -7.67
N ASN A 53 5.34 1.07 -6.56
CA ASN A 53 6.45 0.28 -6.01
C ASN A 53 6.04 -0.53 -4.76
N ILE A 54 4.74 -0.62 -4.46
CA ILE A 54 4.25 -1.37 -3.30
C ILE A 54 4.33 -2.88 -3.58
N ASP A 55 5.17 -3.58 -2.81
CA ASP A 55 5.23 -5.05 -2.78
C ASP A 55 4.03 -5.65 -2.04
N TYR A 56 3.73 -5.12 -0.86
CA TYR A 56 2.65 -5.59 0.00
C TYR A 56 1.77 -4.42 0.42
N LEU A 57 0.46 -4.57 0.25
CA LEU A 57 -0.52 -3.64 0.79
C LEU A 57 -1.41 -4.37 1.79
N ILE A 58 -1.34 -3.94 3.06
CA ILE A 58 -2.17 -4.45 4.14
C ILE A 58 -3.29 -3.43 4.39
N CYS A 59 -4.54 -3.87 4.26
CA CYS A 59 -5.70 -3.01 4.49
C CYS A 59 -6.58 -3.56 5.60
N THR A 60 -6.85 -2.73 6.60
CA THR A 60 -7.84 -2.98 7.64
C THR A 60 -9.22 -2.48 7.21
N ALA A 61 -10.26 -2.74 8.00
CA ALA A 61 -11.62 -2.31 7.70
C ALA A 61 -11.73 -0.80 7.42
N ASP A 62 -12.49 -0.43 6.39
CA ASP A 62 -12.83 0.96 6.06
C ASP A 62 -14.33 1.04 5.72
N LYS A 63 -15.05 1.93 6.41
CA LYS A 63 -16.50 2.13 6.25
C LYS A 63 -16.83 3.16 5.16
N ILE A 64 -15.86 3.96 4.72
CA ILE A 64 -16.07 5.04 3.78
C ILE A 64 -16.05 4.47 2.35
N ILE A 65 -17.23 4.45 1.72
CA ILE A 65 -17.41 3.94 0.34
C ILE A 65 -16.43 4.59 -0.63
N THR A 66 -16.23 5.91 -0.55
CA THR A 66 -15.30 6.63 -1.42
C THR A 66 -13.85 6.13 -1.29
N ASN A 67 -13.41 5.75 -0.09
CA ASN A 67 -12.07 5.20 0.13
C ASN A 67 -11.97 3.78 -0.43
N LYS A 68 -12.95 2.93 -0.14
CA LYS A 68 -13.04 1.58 -0.73
C LYS A 68 -13.03 1.62 -2.26
N THR A 69 -13.76 2.54 -2.88
CA THR A 69 -13.76 2.70 -4.34
C THR A 69 -12.40 3.13 -4.89
N LYS A 70 -11.67 4.01 -4.20
CA LYS A 70 -10.31 4.42 -4.59
C LYS A 70 -9.33 3.25 -4.44
N LEU A 71 -9.43 2.50 -3.36
CA LEU A 71 -8.62 1.32 -3.09
C LEU A 71 -8.82 0.24 -4.17
N TRP A 72 -10.08 -0.03 -4.51
CA TRP A 72 -10.44 -0.91 -5.62
C TRP A 72 -9.82 -0.47 -6.94
N LYS A 73 -10.05 0.78 -7.35
CA LYS A 73 -9.55 1.31 -8.62
C LYS A 73 -8.02 1.34 -8.74
N HIS A 74 -7.30 1.52 -7.62
CA HIS A 74 -5.85 1.71 -7.65
C HIS A 74 -5.04 0.46 -7.31
N CYS A 75 -5.56 -0.46 -6.52
CA CYS A 75 -4.80 -1.60 -6.02
C CYS A 75 -5.49 -2.95 -6.25
N PHE A 76 -6.83 -2.99 -6.20
CA PHE A 76 -7.59 -4.23 -6.34
C PHE A 76 -8.39 -4.31 -7.64
N GLY A 77 -7.83 -3.74 -8.72
CA GLY A 77 -8.44 -3.78 -10.06
C GLY A 77 -8.57 -5.19 -10.66
N LEU A 78 -8.04 -6.21 -9.96
CA LEU A 78 -8.27 -7.63 -10.27
C LEU A 78 -9.74 -8.04 -10.14
N PHE A 79 -10.51 -7.35 -9.30
CA PHE A 79 -11.96 -7.54 -9.19
C PHE A 79 -12.65 -6.78 -10.33
N PRO A 80 -13.33 -7.47 -11.27
CA PRO A 80 -13.99 -6.81 -12.40
C PRO A 80 -15.10 -5.85 -11.97
N LYS A 81 -15.72 -6.11 -10.82
CA LYS A 81 -16.83 -5.32 -10.26
C LYS A 81 -16.50 -4.86 -8.84
N TYR A 82 -16.93 -3.65 -8.50
CA TYR A 82 -16.72 -3.09 -7.17
C TYR A 82 -17.44 -3.89 -6.08
N GLU A 83 -18.61 -4.44 -6.39
CA GLU A 83 -19.43 -5.19 -5.44
C GLU A 83 -18.71 -6.47 -4.97
N GLU A 84 -18.02 -7.16 -5.89
CA GLU A 84 -17.22 -8.35 -5.59
C GLU A 84 -16.02 -8.00 -4.70
N PHE A 85 -15.36 -6.87 -4.99
CA PHE A 85 -14.31 -6.33 -4.13
C PHE A 85 -14.86 -5.98 -2.74
N SER A 86 -15.96 -5.22 -2.64
CA SER A 86 -16.48 -4.76 -1.35
C SER A 86 -16.90 -5.94 -0.47
N LEU A 87 -17.57 -6.95 -1.04
CA LEU A 87 -17.95 -8.16 -0.30
C LEU A 87 -16.72 -8.90 0.23
N THR A 88 -15.70 -9.09 -0.60
CA THR A 88 -14.45 -9.76 -0.21
C THR A 88 -13.69 -8.96 0.84
N PHE A 89 -13.55 -7.65 0.63
CA PHE A 89 -12.89 -6.73 1.55
C PHE A 89 -13.57 -6.74 2.92
N ASP A 90 -14.90 -6.61 2.95
CA ASP A 90 -15.67 -6.58 4.20
C ASP A 90 -15.58 -7.94 4.93
N ALA A 91 -15.52 -9.07 4.21
CA ALA A 91 -15.31 -10.40 4.80
C ALA A 91 -13.90 -10.60 5.36
N CYS A 92 -12.87 -10.15 4.65
CA CYS A 92 -11.46 -10.27 5.08
C CYS A 92 -11.07 -9.31 6.22
N THR A 93 -11.86 -8.27 6.46
CA THR A 93 -11.54 -7.23 7.45
C THR A 93 -12.41 -7.29 8.71
N GLN A 94 -13.20 -8.36 8.89
CA GLN A 94 -13.97 -8.59 10.11
C GLN A 94 -13.05 -8.94 11.30
N CYS A 95 -13.53 -8.69 12.52
CA CYS A 95 -12.84 -9.13 13.75
C CYS A 95 -11.36 -8.70 13.84
N PHE A 96 -11.05 -7.46 13.41
CA PHE A 96 -9.69 -6.91 13.37
C PHE A 96 -8.72 -7.63 12.42
N ALA A 97 -9.24 -8.45 11.49
CA ALA A 97 -8.46 -8.99 10.40
C ALA A 97 -8.16 -7.93 9.31
N CYS A 98 -7.33 -8.32 8.35
CA CYS A 98 -6.95 -7.47 7.23
C CYS A 98 -6.98 -8.28 5.93
N ILE A 99 -7.14 -7.57 4.82
CA ILE A 99 -6.84 -8.09 3.49
C ILE A 99 -5.41 -7.72 3.12
N VAL A 100 -4.67 -8.66 2.54
CA VAL A 100 -3.30 -8.45 2.07
C VAL A 100 -3.27 -8.63 0.56
N LEU A 101 -2.80 -7.60 -0.15
CA LEU A 101 -2.42 -7.69 -1.54
C LEU A 101 -0.92 -7.93 -1.62
N ASP A 102 -0.55 -9.02 -2.27
CA ASP A 102 0.83 -9.39 -2.59
C ASP A 102 1.08 -9.15 -4.07
N ASN A 103 1.88 -8.12 -4.37
CA ASN A 103 2.34 -7.78 -5.72
C ASN A 103 3.72 -8.35 -6.04
N THR A 104 4.30 -9.16 -5.15
CA THR A 104 5.61 -9.75 -5.40
C THR A 104 5.49 -10.74 -6.56
N ILE A 105 6.02 -10.34 -7.71
CA ILE A 105 6.19 -11.25 -8.84
C ILE A 105 7.33 -12.18 -8.42
N ARG A 106 7.01 -13.43 -8.07
CA ARG A 106 8.03 -14.48 -8.05
C ARG A 106 8.61 -14.55 -9.46
N SER A 107 9.90 -14.27 -9.61
CA SER A 107 10.66 -14.65 -10.79
C SER A 107 10.35 -16.13 -11.04
N GLN A 108 9.66 -16.43 -12.13
CA GLN A 108 9.57 -17.82 -12.58
C GLN A 108 11.00 -18.19 -13.00
N ASN A 109 11.62 -19.08 -12.22
CA ASN A 109 12.83 -19.78 -12.65
C ASN A 109 12.48 -20.76 -13.75
#